data_AF-A0A4Q2XU78-F1
#
_entry.id   AF-A0A4Q2XU78-F1
#
_cell.length_a   1.000
_cell.length_b   1.000
_cell.length_c   1.000
_cell.angle_alpha   90.00
_cell.angle_beta   90.00
_cell.angle_gamma   90.00
#
_symmetry.space_group_name_H-M   'P 1'
#
loop_
_entity.id
_entity.type
_entity.pdbx_description
1 polymer ?
#
loop_
_entity_poly.entity_id
_entity_poly.type
_entity_poly.pdbx_seq_one_letter_code
_entity_poly.pdbx_strand_id
1 'polypeptide(L)'
;MKCHSCGGALKGPMNFCPYCGVRQDIDLRQIHFRDLSVPDRGLPCPSCKEPLHLIEVATAPPMRVERCGGCFGMFFNPGELEAVLNQQTEAAVRFDSLMLDQVSADYGSNHEVVYRKCPMCSERMSHLNFGGRSGVILDRCGSHGLWLEGGELLRLAEWWRAGGK
;
A
#
# COMPACT_ATOMS: atom_id res chain seq x y z
N MET A 1 -12.95 -18.17 -11.02
CA MET A 1 -12.37 -19.10 -10.02
C MET A 1 -13.34 -20.26 -9.81
N LYS A 2 -12.90 -21.43 -9.33
CA LYS A 2 -13.81 -22.51 -8.93
C LYS A 2 -13.83 -22.63 -7.40
N CYS A 3 -14.97 -23.01 -6.84
CA CYS A 3 -15.07 -23.31 -5.42
C CYS A 3 -14.23 -24.54 -5.07
N HIS A 4 -13.33 -24.43 -4.08
CA HIS A 4 -12.50 -25.55 -3.63
C HIS A 4 -13.30 -26.67 -2.97
N SER A 5 -14.47 -26.36 -2.43
CA SER A 5 -15.33 -27.32 -1.73
C SER A 5 -16.30 -28.05 -2.67
N CYS A 6 -16.98 -27.35 -3.58
CA CYS A 6 -18.03 -27.92 -4.43
C CYS A 6 -17.74 -27.87 -5.94
N GLY A 7 -16.63 -27.26 -6.37
CA GLY A 7 -16.26 -27.12 -7.78
C GLY A 7 -17.09 -26.10 -8.59
N GLY A 8 -18.09 -25.46 -7.98
CA GLY A 8 -18.95 -24.47 -8.63
C GLY A 8 -18.17 -23.26 -9.18
N ALA A 9 -18.58 -22.77 -10.36
CA ALA A 9 -17.93 -21.65 -11.02
C ALA A 9 -18.27 -20.32 -10.33
N LEU A 10 -17.25 -19.66 -9.76
CA LEU A 10 -17.38 -18.37 -9.09
C LEU A 10 -17.08 -17.23 -10.07
N LYS A 11 -17.99 -16.26 -10.13
CA LYS A 11 -17.84 -15.02 -10.90
C LYS A 11 -17.11 -13.97 -10.05
N GLY A 12 -15.91 -13.55 -10.46
CA GLY A 12 -15.13 -12.53 -9.76
C GLY A 12 -14.39 -13.03 -8.50
N PRO A 13 -13.81 -12.12 -7.70
CA PRO A 13 -13.11 -12.42 -6.44
C PRO A 13 -14.10 -12.67 -5.30
N MET A 14 -15.07 -13.55 -5.52
CA MET A 14 -16.09 -13.90 -4.53
C MET A 14 -15.49 -14.88 -3.52
N ASN A 15 -15.26 -14.39 -2.29
CA ASN A 15 -14.85 -15.23 -1.17
C ASN A 15 -16.01 -16.06 -0.61
N PHE A 16 -17.20 -15.98 -1.22
CA PHE A 16 -18.40 -16.73 -0.83
C PHE A 16 -18.95 -17.48 -2.03
N CYS A 17 -19.17 -18.78 -1.87
CA CYS A 17 -19.78 -19.61 -2.90
C CYS A 17 -21.32 -19.57 -2.79
N PRO A 18 -22.06 -19.01 -3.76
CA PRO A 18 -23.52 -18.97 -3.71
C PRO A 18 -24.17 -20.35 -3.88
N TYR A 19 -23.40 -21.37 -4.29
CA TYR A 19 -23.91 -22.72 -4.55
C TYR A 19 -23.86 -23.63 -3.32
N CYS A 20 -22.80 -23.56 -2.51
CA CYS A 20 -22.62 -24.44 -1.34
C CYS A 20 -22.50 -23.70 -0.01
N GLY A 21 -22.54 -22.36 -0.02
CA GLY A 21 -22.48 -21.54 1.19
C GLY A 21 -21.10 -21.46 1.86
N VAL A 22 -20.08 -22.17 1.35
CA VAL A 22 -18.73 -22.17 1.92
C VAL A 22 -17.98 -20.90 1.50
N ARG A 23 -17.30 -20.29 2.47
CA ARG A 23 -16.33 -19.23 2.20
C ARG A 23 -15.06 -19.83 1.61
N GLN A 24 -14.61 -19.29 0.48
CA GLN A 24 -13.39 -19.74 -0.16
C GLN A 24 -12.19 -19.33 0.68
N ASP A 25 -11.23 -20.24 0.78
CA ASP A 25 -9.94 -19.92 1.36
C ASP A 25 -9.24 -18.87 0.49
N ILE A 26 -8.51 -17.97 1.14
CA ILE A 26 -7.69 -16.96 0.45
C ILE A 26 -6.36 -17.62 0.15
N ASP A 27 -5.94 -17.61 -1.11
CA ASP A 27 -4.63 -18.14 -1.47
C ASP A 27 -3.52 -17.20 -0.98
N LEU A 28 -3.08 -17.40 0.26
CA LEU A 28 -2.00 -16.66 0.88
C LEU A 28 -0.66 -16.83 0.13
N ARG A 29 -0.54 -17.82 -0.77
CA ARG A 29 0.65 -18.03 -1.61
C ARG A 29 0.78 -17.00 -2.73
N GLN A 30 -0.28 -16.23 -3.01
CA GLN A 30 -0.27 -15.18 -4.03
C GLN A 30 0.23 -13.82 -3.51
N ILE A 31 0.46 -13.71 -2.19
CA ILE A 31 1.07 -12.54 -1.57
C ILE A 31 2.58 -12.79 -1.53
N HIS A 32 3.32 -11.98 -2.26
CA HIS A 32 4.76 -12.12 -2.40
C HIS A 32 5.45 -10.99 -1.64
N PHE A 33 6.06 -11.35 -0.51
CA PHE A 33 6.91 -10.44 0.25
C PHE A 33 8.29 -10.39 -0.39
N ARG A 34 8.78 -9.18 -0.64
CA ARG A 34 10.18 -8.96 -0.99
C ARG A 34 11.03 -9.18 0.26
N ASP A 35 12.07 -9.98 0.11
CA ASP A 35 13.10 -10.13 1.14
C ASP A 35 13.99 -8.89 1.13
N LEU A 36 13.85 -8.04 2.14
CA LEU A 36 14.60 -6.80 2.32
C LEU A 36 15.84 -6.98 3.23
N SER A 37 16.14 -8.22 3.65
CA SER A 37 17.37 -8.54 4.37
C SER A 37 18.58 -8.65 3.43
N VAL A 38 18.34 -8.96 2.15
CA VAL A 38 19.37 -9.03 1.12
C VAL A 38 19.71 -7.64 0.54
N PRO A 39 20.90 -7.47 -0.06
CA PRO A 39 21.25 -6.25 -0.76
C PRO A 39 20.25 -5.89 -1.85
N ASP A 40 20.17 -4.60 -2.13
CA ASP A 40 19.23 -4.02 -3.08
C ASP A 40 19.33 -4.69 -4.46
N ARG A 41 18.17 -5.09 -4.99
CA ARG A 41 18.02 -5.75 -6.29
C ARG A 41 17.99 -4.74 -7.44
N GLY A 42 17.94 -3.44 -7.15
CA GLY A 42 17.88 -2.37 -8.14
C GLY A 42 16.57 -2.37 -8.92
N LEU A 43 15.44 -2.60 -8.23
CA LEU A 43 14.13 -2.58 -8.86
C LEU A 43 13.88 -1.24 -9.58
N PRO A 44 13.29 -1.21 -10.78
CA PRO A 44 13.08 0.04 -11.50
C PRO A 44 11.95 0.85 -10.86
N CYS A 45 12.21 2.13 -10.59
CA CYS A 45 11.19 3.04 -10.09
C CYS A 45 10.00 3.12 -11.07
N PRO A 46 8.76 2.90 -10.62
CA PRO A 46 7.57 3.03 -11.46
C PRO A 46 7.45 4.40 -12.13
N SER A 47 7.88 5.46 -11.46
CA SER A 47 7.75 6.86 -11.88
C SER A 47 8.89 7.31 -12.81
N CYS A 48 10.15 7.24 -12.38
CA CYS A 48 11.29 7.77 -13.13
C CYS A 48 12.27 6.71 -13.67
N LYS A 49 12.01 5.42 -13.44
CA LYS A 49 12.83 4.27 -13.88
C LYS A 49 14.23 4.15 -13.27
N GLU A 50 14.65 5.09 -12.43
CA GLU A 50 15.86 4.95 -11.63
C GLU A 50 15.80 3.73 -10.69
N PRO A 51 16.94 3.09 -10.38
CA PRO A 51 16.97 2.00 -9.43
C PRO A 51 16.52 2.48 -8.03
N LEU A 52 15.58 1.75 -7.44
CA LEU A 52 15.23 1.89 -6.03
C LEU A 52 16.39 1.39 -5.18
N HIS A 53 16.55 1.96 -3.99
CA HIS A 53 17.54 1.55 -2.98
C HIS A 53 16.89 1.30 -1.62
N LEU A 54 17.49 0.42 -0.82
CA LEU A 54 17.01 0.13 0.53
C LEU A 54 17.37 1.27 1.48
N ILE A 55 16.37 1.78 2.20
CA ILE A 55 16.54 2.69 3.34
C ILE A 55 16.04 2.03 4.62
N GLU A 56 16.59 2.43 5.76
CA GLU A 56 16.08 2.06 7.08
C GLU A 56 15.07 3.10 7.55
N VAL A 57 13.93 2.62 8.02
CA VAL A 57 12.88 3.40 8.67
C VAL A 57 12.97 3.14 10.17
N ALA A 58 12.95 4.21 10.96
CA ALA A 58 13.06 4.17 12.41
C ALA A 58 11.78 3.61 13.07
N THR A 59 11.63 2.30 13.03
CA THR A 59 10.62 1.50 13.73
C THR A 59 11.31 0.63 14.79
N ALA A 60 10.55 0.02 15.69
CA ALA A 60 11.01 -0.95 16.68
C ALA A 60 10.35 -2.32 16.42
N PRO A 61 11.04 -3.29 15.79
CA PRO A 61 12.42 -3.24 15.26
C PRO A 61 12.55 -2.40 13.98
N PRO A 62 13.76 -1.97 13.59
CA PRO A 62 13.98 -1.17 12.38
C PRO A 62 13.54 -1.94 11.14
N MET A 63 12.76 -1.27 10.30
CA MET A 63 12.23 -1.80 9.06
C MET A 63 13.02 -1.24 7.90
N ARG A 64 13.15 -2.02 6.83
CA ARG A 64 13.77 -1.57 5.58
C ARG A 64 12.67 -1.40 4.55
N VAL A 65 12.81 -0.40 3.68
CA VAL A 65 11.86 -0.10 2.60
C VAL A 65 12.64 0.32 1.37
N GLU A 66 12.17 -0.02 0.18
CA GLU A 66 12.77 0.50 -1.06
C GLU A 66 12.32 1.94 -1.33
N ARG A 67 13.27 2.82 -1.62
CA ARG A 67 13.05 4.23 -1.95
C ARG A 67 13.79 4.63 -3.23
N CYS A 68 13.18 5.50 -4.03
CA CYS A 68 13.81 6.09 -5.20
C CYS A 68 14.69 7.29 -4.83
N GLY A 69 15.87 7.42 -5.45
CA GLY A 69 16.78 8.55 -5.27
C GLY A 69 16.31 9.85 -5.95
N GLY A 70 15.74 9.74 -7.16
CA GLY A 70 15.27 10.90 -7.92
C GLY A 70 13.90 11.44 -7.50
N CYS A 71 12.86 10.59 -7.49
CA CYS A 71 11.49 11.04 -7.20
C CYS A 71 11.05 10.84 -5.74
N PHE A 72 11.89 10.22 -4.91
CA PHE A 72 11.59 9.90 -3.50
C PHE A 72 10.38 8.99 -3.25
N GLY A 73 9.83 8.35 -4.29
CA GLY A 73 8.77 7.36 -4.13
C GLY A 73 9.26 6.12 -3.36
N MET A 74 8.33 5.45 -2.69
CA MET A 74 8.63 4.34 -1.77
C MET A 74 7.78 3.12 -2.10
N PHE A 75 8.34 1.93 -1.95
CA PHE A 75 7.66 0.67 -2.20
C PHE A 75 7.61 -0.20 -0.94
N PHE A 76 6.41 -0.43 -0.44
CA PHE A 76 6.16 -1.18 0.80
C PHE A 76 5.69 -2.60 0.46
N ASN A 77 6.14 -3.59 1.22
CA ASN A 77 5.46 -4.89 1.21
C ASN A 77 4.06 -4.77 1.82
N PRO A 78 3.17 -5.74 1.56
CA PRO A 78 1.85 -5.76 2.16
C PRO A 78 1.91 -5.65 3.70
N GLY A 79 1.23 -4.66 4.27
CA GLY A 79 1.16 -4.43 5.72
C GLY A 79 2.29 -3.59 6.32
N GLU A 80 3.37 -3.30 5.58
CA GLU A 80 4.50 -2.52 6.12
C GLU A 80 4.15 -1.04 6.29
N LEU A 81 3.34 -0.46 5.41
CA LEU A 81 2.92 0.93 5.51
C LEU A 81 2.15 1.17 6.81
N GLU A 82 1.20 0.30 7.12
CA GLU A 82 0.41 0.35 8.35
C GLU A 82 1.30 0.14 9.57
N ALA A 83 2.30 -0.75 9.51
CA ALA A 83 3.25 -0.94 10.60
C ALA A 83 4.07 0.34 10.88
N VAL A 84 4.54 1.01 9.82
CA VAL A 84 5.26 2.30 9.94
C VAL A 84 4.35 3.37 10.52
N LEU A 85 3.13 3.53 10.00
CA LEU A 85 2.18 4.54 10.47
C LEU A 85 1.79 4.32 11.94
N ASN A 86 1.55 3.08 12.36
CA ASN A 86 1.23 2.80 13.76
C ASN A 86 2.37 3.22 14.71
N GLN A 87 3.62 2.88 14.40
CA GLN A 87 4.74 3.16 15.30
C GLN A 87 5.19 4.62 15.29
N GLN A 88 5.07 5.32 14.16
CA GLN A 88 5.45 6.74 14.05
C GLN A 88 4.44 7.69 14.72
N THR A 89 3.25 7.19 15.10
CA THR A 89 2.14 8.03 15.59
C THR A 89 1.77 7.81 17.05
N GLU A 90 2.45 6.90 17.76
CA GLU A 90 2.23 6.65 19.19
C GLU A 90 2.54 7.88 20.09
N ALA A 91 3.19 8.92 19.56
CA ALA A 91 3.65 10.06 20.36
C ALA A 91 2.60 11.17 20.66
N ALA A 92 1.46 11.26 19.96
CA ALA A 92 0.34 12.15 20.32
C ALA A 92 -0.81 12.03 19.30
N VAL A 93 -1.78 11.17 19.57
CA VAL A 93 -3.04 11.12 18.81
C VAL A 93 -4.02 12.11 19.46
N ARG A 94 -4.36 13.20 18.75
CA ARG A 94 -5.55 14.00 19.07
C ARG A 94 -6.62 13.63 18.04
N PHE A 95 -7.63 12.89 18.49
CA PHE A 95 -8.80 12.59 17.66
C PHE A 95 -9.62 13.88 17.47
N ASP A 96 -9.54 14.46 16.29
CA ASP A 96 -10.40 15.57 15.88
C ASP A 96 -10.89 15.31 14.45
N SER A 97 -12.17 14.94 14.33
CA SER A 97 -12.81 14.63 13.05
C SER A 97 -12.87 15.83 12.10
N LEU A 98 -12.92 17.06 12.64
CA LEU A 98 -12.88 18.28 11.82
C LEU A 98 -11.48 18.51 11.23
N MET A 99 -10.42 18.14 11.97
CA MET A 99 -9.05 18.17 11.44
C MET A 99 -8.81 17.09 10.38
N LEU A 100 -9.41 15.90 10.50
CA LEU A 100 -9.32 14.87 9.46
C LEU A 100 -9.89 15.36 8.11
N ASP A 101 -11.07 15.96 8.14
CA ASP A 101 -11.72 16.47 6.93
C ASP A 101 -10.98 17.70 6.37
N GLN A 102 -10.42 18.57 7.22
CA GLN A 102 -9.59 19.70 6.79
C GLN A 102 -8.28 19.23 6.16
N VAL A 103 -7.56 18.31 6.81
CA VAL A 103 -6.32 17.71 6.28
C VAL A 103 -6.60 17.08 4.92
N SER A 104 -7.64 16.26 4.79
CA SER A 104 -8.05 15.66 3.51
C SER A 104 -8.48 16.70 2.46
N ALA A 105 -9.15 17.79 2.85
CA ALA A 105 -9.63 18.83 1.94
C ALA A 105 -8.53 19.78 1.47
N ASP A 106 -7.58 20.14 2.34
CA ASP A 106 -6.40 20.94 2.04
C ASP A 106 -5.52 20.24 0.98
N TYR A 107 -5.57 18.91 0.92
CA TYR A 107 -4.85 18.11 -0.07
C TYR A 107 -5.48 18.08 -1.48
N GLY A 108 -6.57 18.83 -1.73
CA GLY A 108 -7.20 19.06 -3.04
C GLY A 108 -6.53 18.38 -4.25
N SER A 109 -7.13 17.27 -4.70
CA SER A 109 -6.54 16.32 -5.63
C SER A 109 -6.54 16.78 -7.09
N ASN A 110 -5.65 17.71 -7.44
CA ASN A 110 -5.25 17.87 -8.85
C ASN A 110 -4.04 16.98 -9.15
N HIS A 111 -4.18 15.66 -8.95
CA HIS A 111 -3.18 14.69 -9.38
C HIS A 111 -3.54 14.18 -10.77
N GLU A 112 -2.58 14.30 -11.70
CA GLU A 112 -2.67 13.61 -12.97
C GLU A 112 -2.78 12.10 -12.71
N VAL A 113 -3.85 11.48 -13.21
CA VAL A 113 -4.12 10.06 -12.99
C VAL A 113 -3.19 9.22 -13.86
N VAL A 114 -2.00 8.93 -13.34
CA VAL A 114 -1.00 8.09 -14.01
C VAL A 114 -1.08 6.67 -13.47
N TYR A 115 -1.40 5.71 -14.35
CA TYR A 115 -1.35 4.29 -13.98
C TYR A 115 0.06 3.74 -14.12
N ARG A 116 0.57 3.15 -13.04
CA ARG A 116 1.93 2.62 -12.99
C ARG A 116 1.95 1.10 -13.09
N LYS A 117 3.11 0.57 -13.51
CA LYS A 117 3.39 -0.87 -13.51
C LYS A 117 4.15 -1.25 -12.25
N CYS A 118 3.82 -2.38 -11.66
CA CYS A 118 4.54 -2.93 -10.52
C CYS A 118 5.99 -3.25 -10.91
N PRO A 119 7.01 -2.83 -10.13
CA PRO A 119 8.42 -3.15 -10.39
C PRO A 119 8.72 -4.66 -10.41
N MET A 120 7.91 -5.46 -9.72
CA MET A 120 8.12 -6.90 -9.55
C MET A 120 7.50 -7.74 -10.67
N CYS A 121 6.21 -7.54 -10.96
CA CYS A 121 5.47 -8.35 -11.95
C CYS A 121 5.11 -7.62 -13.24
N SER A 122 5.37 -6.31 -13.34
CA SER A 122 5.00 -5.47 -14.48
C SER A 122 3.49 -5.35 -14.75
N GLU A 123 2.63 -5.91 -13.90
CA GLU A 123 1.18 -5.70 -13.95
C GLU A 123 0.81 -4.27 -13.57
N ARG A 124 -0.33 -3.79 -14.08
CA ARG A 124 -0.84 -2.44 -13.79
C ARG A 124 -1.33 -2.38 -12.34
N MET A 125 -0.82 -1.41 -11.59
CA MET A 125 -1.26 -1.14 -10.23
C MET A 125 -2.60 -0.40 -10.24
N SER A 126 -3.45 -0.71 -9.27
CA SER A 126 -4.76 -0.08 -9.08
C SER A 126 -4.65 1.07 -8.09
N HIS A 127 -5.33 2.19 -8.35
CA HIS A 127 -5.41 3.30 -7.40
C HIS A 127 -6.26 2.93 -6.19
N LEU A 128 -5.76 3.30 -5.00
CA LEU A 128 -6.38 3.08 -3.71
C LEU A 128 -6.33 4.38 -2.91
N ASN A 129 -7.48 4.94 -2.54
CA ASN A 129 -7.52 5.96 -1.50
C ASN A 129 -7.28 5.29 -0.14
N PHE A 130 -6.16 5.61 0.50
CA PHE A 130 -5.80 4.98 1.77
C PHE A 130 -6.83 5.32 2.87
N GLY A 131 -7.24 4.32 3.67
CA GLY A 131 -8.35 4.44 4.62
C GLY A 131 -9.71 4.82 4.01
N GLY A 132 -9.82 4.84 2.67
CA GLY A 132 -11.00 5.26 1.91
C GLY A 132 -11.33 6.76 1.97
N ARG A 133 -10.62 7.55 2.79
CA ARG A 133 -10.92 8.97 3.03
C ARG A 133 -9.70 9.86 3.32
N SER A 134 -8.48 9.32 3.25
CA SER A 134 -7.27 10.11 3.50
C SER A 134 -7.02 11.20 2.46
N GLY A 135 -7.59 11.04 1.26
CA GLY A 135 -7.31 11.92 0.11
C GLY A 135 -5.98 11.61 -0.56
N VAL A 136 -5.20 10.67 -0.02
CA VAL A 136 -3.93 10.20 -0.59
C VAL A 136 -4.18 8.96 -1.45
N ILE A 137 -3.81 9.04 -2.72
CA ILE A 137 -4.06 7.99 -3.72
C ILE A 137 -2.79 7.17 -3.94
N LEU A 138 -2.81 5.94 -3.47
CA LEU A 138 -1.70 5.00 -3.58
C LEU A 138 -1.86 4.08 -4.78
N ASP A 139 -0.74 3.63 -5.33
CA ASP A 139 -0.69 2.58 -6.34
C ASP A 139 -0.54 1.21 -5.68
N ARG A 140 -1.53 0.33 -5.82
CA ARG A 140 -1.53 -1.02 -5.24
C ARG A 140 -1.29 -2.10 -6.28
N CYS A 141 -0.30 -2.96 -6.02
CA CYS A 141 -0.20 -4.28 -6.64
C CYS A 141 -0.94 -5.32 -5.78
N GLY A 142 -1.73 -6.19 -6.42
CA GLY A 142 -2.48 -7.24 -5.71
C GLY A 142 -1.60 -8.22 -4.95
N SER A 143 -0.38 -8.47 -5.43
CA SER A 143 0.54 -9.47 -4.87
C SER A 143 1.74 -8.90 -4.13
N HIS A 144 2.26 -7.74 -4.56
CA HIS A 144 3.58 -7.28 -4.13
C HIS A 144 3.55 -6.08 -3.15
N GLY A 145 2.42 -5.38 -3.01
CA GLY A 145 2.30 -4.29 -2.02
C GLY A 145 1.96 -2.92 -2.61
N LEU A 146 2.44 -1.86 -1.95
CA LEU A 146 1.98 -0.48 -2.16
C LEU A 146 3.13 0.43 -2.60
N TRP A 147 2.87 1.22 -3.63
CA TRP A 147 3.74 2.29 -4.09
C TRP A 147 3.17 3.64 -3.65
N LEU A 148 4.03 4.45 -3.03
CA LEU A 148 3.77 5.83 -2.61
C LEU A 148 4.64 6.76 -3.44
N GLU A 149 4.09 7.86 -3.91
CA GLU A 149 4.84 8.96 -4.48
C GLU A 149 5.59 9.75 -3.40
N GLY A 150 6.58 10.52 -3.84
CA GLY A 150 7.34 11.41 -2.96
C GLY A 150 6.42 12.36 -2.19
N GLY A 151 6.55 12.37 -0.87
CA GLY A 151 5.78 13.24 0.04
C GLY A 151 4.44 12.67 0.50
N GLU A 152 3.92 11.60 -0.10
CA GLU A 152 2.65 10.99 0.32
C GLU A 152 2.72 10.35 1.71
N LEU A 153 3.87 9.78 2.08
CA LEU A 153 4.06 9.17 3.40
C LEU A 153 3.89 10.20 4.53
N LEU A 154 4.38 11.42 4.35
CA LEU A 154 4.23 12.48 5.34
C LEU A 154 2.75 12.87 5.50
N ARG A 155 2.04 13.04 4.39
CA ARG A 155 0.60 13.34 4.38
C ARG A 155 -0.21 12.25 5.07
N LEU A 156 0.11 10.99 4.77
CA LEU A 156 -0.51 9.84 5.44
C LEU A 156 -0.23 9.82 6.93
N ALA A 157 0.99 10.15 7.35
CA ALA A 157 1.34 10.24 8.76
C ALA A 157 0.54 11.35 9.48
N GLU A 158 0.38 12.52 8.86
CA GLU A 158 -0.45 13.61 9.40
C GLU A 158 -1.91 13.18 9.57
N TRP A 159 -2.49 12.57 8.54
CA TRP A 159 -3.87 12.05 8.59
C TRP A 159 -4.04 10.92 9.62
N TRP A 160 -3.08 10.00 9.71
CA TRP A 160 -3.10 8.89 10.68
C TRP A 160 -3.00 9.40 12.13
N ARG A 161 -2.18 10.43 12.40
CA ARG A 161 -2.08 11.09 13.72
C ARG A 161 -3.38 11.76 14.16
N ALA A 162 -4.17 12.26 13.22
CA ALA A 162 -5.49 12.82 13.49
C ALA A 162 -6.56 11.75 13.76
N GLY A 163 -6.20 10.46 13.70
CA GLY A 163 -7.07 9.32 14.02
C GLY A 163 -7.58 8.56 12.79
N GLY A 164 -7.06 8.84 11.60
CA GLY A 164 -7.37 8.11 10.38
C GLY A 164 -6.89 6.65 10.46
N LYS A 165 -7.76 5.70 10.10
CA LYS A 165 -7.45 4.28 9.92
C LYS A 165 -8.14 3.74 8.67
#